data_AF-A0A8X8IA25-F1
#
_entry.id   AF-A0A8X8IA25-F1
#
_cell.length_a   1.000
_cell.length_b   1.000
_cell.length_c   1.000
_cell.angle_alpha   90.00
_cell.angle_beta   90.00
_cell.angle_gamma   90.00
#
_symmetry.space_group_name_H-M   'P 1'
#
loop_
_entity.id
_entity.type
_entity.pdbx_description
1 polymer ?
#
loop_
_entity_poly.entity_id
_entity_poly.type
_entity_poly.pdbx_seq_one_letter_code
_entity_poly.pdbx_strand_id
1 'polypeptide(L)' 'MAMVVRSTHRGLGIGKKLLSAVEQWAKKKEARAIVLNSGNREEREPAHRFYTGQGFKPRSTGYSKSI' A
#
# COMPACT_ATOMS: atom_id res chain seq x y z
N MET A 1 9.39 -1.12 -5.76
CA MET A 1 9.10 0.26 -5.32
C MET A 1 8.30 0.20 -4.01
N ALA A 2 8.50 1.14 -3.07
CA ALA A 2 7.82 1.13 -1.78
C ALA A 2 7.29 2.52 -1.42
N MET A 3 6.15 2.58 -0.73
CA MET A 3 5.64 3.78 -0.08
C MET A 3 5.93 3.68 1.42
N VAL A 4 6.67 4.64 1.97
CA VAL A 4 7.14 4.60 3.36
C VAL A 4 6.87 5.94 4.06
N VAL A 5 6.27 5.85 5.25
CA VAL A 5 6.19 6.96 6.21
C VAL A 5 7.05 6.59 7.42
N ARG A 6 7.98 7.48 7.76
CA ARG A 6 8.84 7.34 8.96
C ARG A 6 7.96 7.13 10.19
N SER A 7 8.34 6.20 11.07
CA SER A 7 7.54 5.82 12.25
C SER A 7 7.10 7.01 13.10
N THR A 8 8.01 7.96 13.32
CA THR A 8 7.76 9.20 14.08
C THR A 8 6.76 10.17 13.45
N HIS A 9 6.33 9.92 12.21
CA HIS A 9 5.41 10.79 11.47
C HIS A 9 4.14 10.03 11.02
N ARG A 10 3.92 8.81 11.53
CA ARG A 10 2.68 8.05 11.27
C ARG A 10 1.50 8.64 12.04
N GLY A 11 0.28 8.35 11.60
CA GLY A 11 -0.94 8.90 12.21
C GLY A 11 -1.29 10.34 11.79
N LEU A 12 -0.37 11.06 11.15
CA LEU A 12 -0.56 12.46 10.72
C LEU A 12 -1.22 12.61 9.33
N GLY A 13 -1.80 11.53 8.79
CA GLY A 13 -2.41 11.54 7.45
C GLY A 13 -1.44 11.61 6.27
N ILE A 14 -0.11 11.59 6.48
CA ILE A 14 0.90 11.68 5.41
C ILE A 14 0.76 10.54 4.39
N GLY A 15 0.53 9.31 4.86
CA GLY A 15 0.35 8.15 3.97
C GLY A 15 -0.82 8.33 3.00
N LYS A 16 -1.93 8.94 3.46
CA LYS A 16 -3.09 9.26 2.62
C LYS A 16 -2.76 10.32 1.57
N LYS A 17 -1.99 11.36 1.95
CA LYS A 17 -1.53 12.39 1.00
C LYS A 17 -0.64 11.79 -0.09
N LEU A 18 0.30 10.92 0.28
CA LEU A 18 1.16 10.21 -0.67
C LEU A 18 0.34 9.34 -1.63
N LEU A 19 -0.59 8.54 -1.11
CA LEU A 19 -1.44 7.69 -1.94
C LEU A 19 -2.32 8.51 -2.88
N SER A 20 -2.89 9.63 -2.43
CA SER A 20 -3.70 10.52 -3.28
C SER A 20 -2.88 11.10 -4.44
N ALA A 21 -1.62 11.47 -4.20
CA ALA A 21 -0.73 11.92 -5.27
C ALA A 21 -0.45 10.80 -6.30
N VAL A 22 -0.27 9.56 -5.84
CA VAL A 22 -0.11 8.38 -6.71
C VAL A 22 -1.39 8.14 -7.53
N GLU A 23 -2.57 8.22 -6.93
CA GLU A 23 -3.85 8.06 -7.64
C GLU A 23 -4.05 9.13 -8.72
N GLN A 24 -3.73 10.39 -8.42
CA GLN A 24 -3.81 11.48 -9.40
C GLN A 24 -2.85 11.25 -10.56
N TRP A 25 -1.61 10.83 -10.27
CA TRP A 25 -0.64 10.48 -11.29
C TRP A 25 -1.10 9.30 -12.15
N ALA A 26 -1.62 8.24 -11.53
CA ALA A 26 -2.13 7.06 -12.21
C ALA A 26 -3.31 7.40 -13.14
N LYS A 27 -4.25 8.23 -12.68
CA LYS A 27 -5.36 8.74 -13.50
C LYS A 27 -4.89 9.51 -14.72
N LYS A 28 -3.90 10.40 -14.56
CA LYS A 28 -3.29 11.14 -15.69
C LYS A 28 -2.58 10.24 -16.70
N LYS A 29 -2.19 9.03 -16.29
CA LYS A 29 -1.59 8.00 -17.14
C LYS A 29 -2.60 7.00 -17.69
N GLU A 30 -3.90 7.23 -17.47
CA GLU A 30 -4.99 6.33 -17.86
C GLU A 30 -4.80 4.90 -17.31
N ALA A 31 -4.11 4.79 -16.17
CA ALA A 31 -3.91 3.51 -15.51
C ALA A 31 -5.24 3.00 -14.94
N ARG A 32 -5.50 1.70 -15.10
CA ARG A 32 -6.75 1.06 -14.68
C ARG A 32 -6.75 0.58 -13.23
N ALA A 33 -5.57 0.41 -12.64
CA ALA A 33 -5.42 -0.09 -11.27
C ALA A 33 -4.08 0.33 -10.65
N ILE A 34 -4.06 0.41 -9.33
CA ILE A 34 -2.85 0.45 -8.50
C ILE A 34 -2.77 -0.90 -7.79
N VAL A 35 -1.62 -1.58 -7.91
CA VAL A 35 -1.38 -2.87 -7.27
C VAL A 35 -0.15 -2.72 -6.37
N LEU A 36 -0.23 -3.31 -5.19
CA LEU A 36 0.88 -3.35 -4.24
C LEU A 36 0.91 -4.70 -3.54
N ASN A 37 2.12 -5.10 -3.14
CA ASN A 37 2.34 -6.26 -2.32
C ASN A 37 2.64 -5.80 -0.89
N SER A 38 2.00 -6.43 0.09
CA SER A 38 2.32 -6.28 1.51
C SER A 38 2.45 -7.67 2.09
N GLY A 39 3.62 -8.00 2.66
CA GLY A 39 3.84 -9.32 3.26
C GLY A 39 2.84 -9.62 4.38
N ASN A 40 2.61 -10.91 4.64
CA ASN A 40 1.64 -11.39 5.64
C ASN A 40 2.22 -11.55 7.05
N ARG A 41 3.25 -10.78 7.37
CA ARG A 41 3.84 -10.79 8.72
C ARG A 41 3.06 -9.83 9.62
N GLU A 42 2.97 -10.16 10.90
CA GLU A 42 2.13 -9.44 11.87
C GLU A 42 2.48 -7.94 11.96
N GLU A 43 3.76 -7.55 11.78
CA GLU A 43 4.15 -6.15 11.78
C GLU A 43 3.58 -5.33 10.60
N ARG A 44 2.98 -6.00 9.60
CA ARG A 44 2.33 -5.39 8.43
C ARG A 44 0.83 -5.20 8.60
N GLU A 45 0.23 -5.67 9.68
CA GLU A 45 -1.18 -5.44 9.99
C GLU A 45 -1.60 -3.95 9.91
N PRO A 46 -0.81 -2.98 10.41
CA PRO A 46 -1.15 -1.57 10.24
C PRO A 46 -1.20 -1.13 8.77
N ALA A 47 -0.35 -1.71 7.91
CA ALA A 47 -0.35 -1.41 6.47
C ALA A 47 -1.56 -2.05 5.78
N HIS A 48 -1.91 -3.29 6.13
CA HIS A 48 -3.13 -3.94 5.60
C HIS A 48 -4.38 -3.12 5.94
N ARG A 49 -4.55 -2.72 7.22
CA ARG A 49 -5.66 -1.85 7.65
C ARG A 49 -5.65 -0.50 6.94
N PHE A 50 -4.48 0.09 6.75
CA PHE A 50 -4.36 1.33 6.01
C PHE A 50 -4.87 1.16 4.58
N TYR A 51 -4.37 0.18 3.82
CA TYR A 51 -4.73 0.00 2.42
C TYR A 51 -6.20 -0.42 2.24
N THR A 52 -6.73 -1.32 3.07
CA THR A 52 -8.15 -1.67 3.02
C THR A 52 -9.04 -0.47 3.33
N GLY A 53 -8.65 0.36 4.31
CA GLY A 53 -9.31 1.64 4.59
C GLY A 53 -9.20 2.68 3.45
N GLN A 54 -8.31 2.49 2.48
CA GLN A 54 -8.21 3.29 1.26
C GLN A 54 -8.88 2.62 0.04
N GLY A 55 -9.63 1.53 0.24
CA GLY A 55 -10.39 0.85 -0.83
C GLY A 55 -9.61 -0.23 -1.60
N PHE A 56 -8.38 -0.54 -1.19
CA PHE A 56 -7.67 -1.70 -1.73
C PHE A 56 -8.35 -2.99 -1.27
N LYS A 57 -8.44 -3.96 -2.18
CA LYS A 57 -8.93 -5.30 -1.86
C LYS A 57 -7.74 -6.26 -1.75
N PRO A 58 -7.67 -7.12 -0.73
CA PRO A 58 -6.64 -8.14 -0.65
C PRO A 58 -6.76 -9.08 -1.86
N ARG A 59 -5.64 -9.34 -2.53
CA ARG A 59 -5.57 -10.16 -3.74
C ARG A 59 -4.37 -11.10 -3.59
N SER A 60 -4.67 -12.40 -3.51
CA SER A 60 -3.79 -13.58 -3.54
C SER A 60 -2.84 -13.87 -2.36
N THR A 61 -2.44 -15.15 -2.33
CA THR A 61 -1.42 -15.74 -1.45
C THR A 61 -0.12 -15.87 -2.24
N GLY A 62 1.02 -15.50 -1.64
CA GLY A 62 2.35 -15.67 -2.24
C GLY A 62 2.98 -17.03 -1.89
N TYR A 63 3.84 -17.54 -2.77
CA TYR A 63 4.60 -18.79 -2.57
C TYR A 63 6.11 -18.50 -2.65
N SER A 64 6.92 -19.19 -1.84
CA SER A 64 8.38 -19.15 -1.90
C SER A 64 8.95 -20.55 -1.65
N LYS A 65 10.03 -20.91 -2.34
CA LYS A 65 10.78 -22.16 -2.12
C LYS A 65 12.25 -21.82 -1.93
N SER A 66 12.83 -22.26 -0.82
CA SER A 66 14.29 -22.29 -0.65
C SER A 66 14.84 -23.55 -1.31
N ILE A 67 15.99 -23.43 -1.97
CA ILE A 67 16.74 -24.57 -2.55
C ILE A 67 17.89 -24.90 -1.61
#